data_AF-A0A920KYK5-F1
#
_entry.id   AF-A0A920KYK5-F1
#
_cell.length_a   1.000
_cell.length_b   1.000
_cell.length_c   1.000
_cell.angle_alpha   90.00
_cell.angle_beta   90.00
_cell.angle_gamma   90.00
#
_symmetry.space_group_name_H-M   'P 1'
#
loop_
_entity.id
_entity.type
_entity.pdbx_description
1 polymer ?
#
loop_
_entity_poly.entity_id
_entity_poly.type
_entity_poly.pdbx_seq_one_letter_code
_entity_poly.pdbx_strand_id
1 'polypeptide(L)' 'MRPLRNTERVLNNAAVEKLLEKERALGSQLEFNDIAEELVGVYPRVMQEGDLDAGGWSCGMVAGLVHDIPP' A
#
# COMPACT_ATOMS: atom_id res chain seq x y z
N MET A 1 4.72 7.86 -2.92
CA MET A 1 3.50 8.66 -3.09
C MET A 1 3.66 10.17 -2.84
N ARG A 2 4.59 10.64 -1.99
CA ARG A 2 4.74 12.08 -1.72
C ARG A 2 5.19 12.89 -2.95
N PRO A 3 6.16 12.42 -3.78
CA PRO A 3 6.54 13.11 -5.02
C PRO A 3 5.37 13.29 -5.98
N LEU A 4 4.45 12.32 -6.03
CA LEU A 4 3.24 12.36 -6.86
C LEU A 4 2.13 13.25 -6.27
N ARG A 5 2.33 13.83 -5.07
CA ARG A 5 1.32 14.61 -4.33
C ARG A 5 0.01 13.86 -4.08
N ASN A 6 0.05 12.53 -4.11
CA ASN A 6 -1.09 11.64 -3.91
C ASN A 6 -0.86 10.77 -2.66
N THR A 7 -0.63 11.40 -1.51
CA THR A 7 -0.28 10.66 -0.29
C THR A 7 -1.48 9.93 0.27
N GLU A 8 -1.34 8.64 0.49
CA GLU A 8 -2.34 7.77 1.11
C GLU A 8 -1.75 7.01 2.30
N ARG A 9 -2.64 6.47 3.14
CA ARG A 9 -2.26 5.62 4.27
C ARG A 9 -2.72 4.20 4.01
N VAL A 10 -1.76 3.30 3.93
CA VAL A 10 -1.95 1.86 3.68
C VAL A 10 -1.32 1.02 4.79
N LEU A 11 -1.68 -0.26 4.87
CA LEU A 11 -0.98 -1.21 5.74
C LEU A 11 0.48 -1.34 5.28
N ASN A 12 1.43 -1.43 6.20
CA ASN A 12 2.81 -1.79 5.84
C ASN A 12 2.90 -3.29 5.53
N ASN A 13 3.36 -3.63 4.33
CA ASN A 13 3.52 -5.01 3.85
C ASN A 13 4.69 -5.07 2.85
N ALA A 14 5.02 -6.26 2.35
CA ALA A 14 6.19 -6.44 1.48
C ALA A 14 6.13 -5.63 0.17
N ALA A 15 4.94 -5.47 -0.42
CA ALA A 15 4.78 -4.67 -1.64
C ALA A 15 4.91 -3.16 -1.37
N VAL A 16 4.37 -2.67 -0.25
CA VAL A 16 4.50 -1.26 0.16
C VAL A 16 5.95 -0.91 0.49
N GLU A 17 6.72 -1.82 1.07
CA GLU A 17 8.16 -1.60 1.30
C GLU A 17 8.93 -1.42 -0.02
N LYS A 18 8.64 -2.25 -1.04
CA LYS A 18 9.20 -2.10 -2.39
C LYS A 18 8.79 -0.78 -3.05
N LEU A 19 7.52 -0.37 -2.91
CA LEU A 19 7.05 0.93 -3.39
C LEU A 19 7.84 2.08 -2.75
N LEU A 20 8.07 2.02 -1.43
CA LEU A 20 8.84 3.02 -0.71
C LEU A 20 10.32 3.03 -1.12
N GLU A 21 10.89 1.89 -1.49
CA GLU A 21 12.24 1.82 -2.09
C GLU A 21 12.29 2.54 -3.44
N LYS A 22 11.33 2.29 -4.34
CA LYS A 22 11.22 3.00 -5.63
C LYS A 22 11.06 4.50 -5.42
N GLU A 23 10.21 4.91 -4.48
CA GLU A 23 10.02 6.32 -4.13
C GLU A 23 11.32 6.98 -3.63
N ARG A 24 12.11 6.28 -2.80
CA ARG A 24 13.41 6.77 -2.33
C ARG A 24 14.45 6.85 -3.46
N ALA A 25 14.47 5.85 -4.35
CA ALA A 25 15.44 5.77 -5.44
C ALA A 25 15.19 6.81 -6.53
N LEU A 26 13.93 6.99 -6.94
CA LEU A 26 13.55 7.87 -8.05
C LEU A 26 13.26 9.31 -7.61
N GLY A 27 12.88 9.52 -6.35
CA GLY A 27 12.63 10.85 -5.80
C GLY A 27 11.62 11.65 -6.62
N SER A 28 12.03 12.82 -7.11
CA SER A 28 11.17 13.69 -7.94
C SER A 28 10.92 13.17 -9.36
N GLN A 29 11.65 12.15 -9.81
CA GLN A 29 11.48 11.53 -11.12
C GLN A 29 10.46 10.38 -11.10
N LEU A 30 9.96 10.01 -9.92
CA LEU A 30 8.97 8.95 -9.77
C LEU A 30 7.72 9.28 -10.59
N GLU A 31 7.34 8.38 -11.49
CA GLU A 31 6.07 8.40 -12.20
C GLU A 31 5.11 7.34 -11.65
N PHE A 32 3.81 7.49 -11.94
CA PHE A 32 2.81 6.51 -11.49
C PHE A 32 3.08 5.11 -12.03
N ASN A 33 3.55 5.01 -13.29
CA ASN A 33 3.81 3.73 -13.93
C ASN A 33 4.91 2.92 -13.22
N ASP A 34 5.84 3.58 -12.51
CA ASP A 34 6.89 2.90 -11.75
C ASP A 34 6.34 2.09 -10.57
N ILE A 35 5.15 2.46 -10.06
CA ILE A 35 4.54 1.91 -8.84
C ILE A 35 3.14 1.32 -9.09
N ALA A 36 2.71 1.22 -10.35
CA ALA A 36 1.36 0.78 -10.69
C ALA A 36 1.12 -0.69 -10.32
N GLU A 37 2.16 -1.53 -10.40
CA GLU A 37 2.09 -2.95 -10.03
C GLU A 37 1.73 -3.14 -8.56
N GLU A 38 2.23 -2.27 -7.69
CA GLU A 38 1.95 -2.31 -6.25
C GLU A 38 0.60 -1.71 -5.85
N LEU A 39 -0.14 -1.06 -6.76
CA LEU A 39 -1.36 -0.29 -6.45
C LEU A 39 -2.61 -0.73 -7.22
N VAL A 40 -2.46 -1.16 -8.47
CA VAL A 40 -3.60 -1.45 -9.35
C VAL A 40 -4.07 -2.90 -9.14
N GLY A 41 -5.39 -3.07 -8.98
CA GLY A 41 -6.00 -4.41 -8.89
C GLY A 41 -5.68 -5.18 -7.60
N VAL A 42 -5.17 -4.49 -6.57
CA VAL A 42 -4.77 -5.10 -5.29
C VAL A 42 -5.98 -5.53 -4.45
N TYR A 43 -7.06 -4.73 -4.43
CA TYR A 43 -8.18 -4.93 -3.50
C TYR A 43 -8.86 -6.32 -3.60
N PRO A 44 -9.16 -6.88 -4.79
CA PRO A 44 -9.72 -8.23 -4.86
C PRO A 44 -8.82 -9.30 -4.25
N ARG A 45 -7.51 -9.26 -4.55
CA ARG A 45 -6.51 -10.20 -4.01
C ARG A 45 -6.42 -10.12 -2.48
N VAL A 46 -6.44 -8.91 -1.92
CA VAL A 46 -6.41 -8.72 -0.46
C VAL A 46 -7.73 -9.14 0.18
N MET A 47 -8.85 -8.59 -0.27
CA MET A 47 -10.13 -8.67 0.44
C MET A 47 -10.89 -9.98 0.20
N GLN A 48 -10.68 -10.63 -0.94
CA GLN A 48 -11.38 -11.87 -1.30
C GLN A 48 -10.46 -13.09 -1.16
N GLU A 49 -9.19 -12.96 -1.57
CA GLU A 49 -8.25 -14.09 -1.60
C GLU A 49 -7.36 -14.15 -0.35
N GLY A 50 -7.30 -13.07 0.43
CA GLY A 50 -6.52 -13.00 1.67
C GLY A 50 -5.01 -12.78 1.45
N ASP A 51 -4.59 -12.41 0.24
CA ASP A 51 -3.19 -12.08 -0.06
C ASP A 51 -2.86 -10.68 0.45
N LEU A 52 -2.49 -10.58 1.73
CA LEU A 52 -2.24 -9.31 2.41
C LEU A 52 -1.00 -8.56 1.88
N ASP A 53 -0.11 -9.25 1.16
CA ASP A 53 1.12 -8.72 0.58
C ASP A 53 0.98 -8.30 -0.90
N ALA A 54 -0.23 -8.44 -1.48
CA ALA A 54 -0.50 -8.20 -2.90
C ALA A 54 -0.23 -6.75 -3.37
N GLY A 55 -0.18 -5.77 -2.45
CA GLY A 55 0.00 -4.35 -2.78
C GLY A 55 -0.46 -3.39 -1.68
N GLY A 56 -0.57 -2.10 -2.01
CA GLY A 56 -1.10 -1.08 -1.13
C GLY A 56 -2.62 -1.17 -0.95
N TRP A 57 -3.07 -1.39 0.29
CA TRP A 57 -4.49 -1.37 0.65
C TRP A 57 -4.73 -0.56 1.92
N SER A 58 -5.87 0.13 1.97
CA SER A 58 -6.20 1.11 3.02
C SER A 58 -6.22 0.45 4.40
N CYS A 59 -5.41 0.96 5.32
CA CYS A 59 -5.45 0.56 6.72
C CYS A 59 -5.07 1.74 7.62
N GLY A 60 -5.92 2.04 8.60
CA GLY A 60 -5.71 3.13 9.54
C GLY A 60 -4.78 2.75 10.70
N MET A 61 -4.14 3.74 11.32
CA MET A 61 -3.32 3.51 12.53
C MET A 61 -4.14 2.92 13.70
N VAL A 62 -5.46 3.13 13.69
CA VAL A 62 -6.38 2.54 14.67
C VAL A 62 -6.35 1.01 14.69
N ALA A 63 -5.87 0.37 13.61
CA ALA A 63 -5.70 -1.09 13.56
C ALA A 63 -4.83 -1.63 14.72
N GLY A 64 -3.88 -0.83 15.23
CA GLY A 64 -3.08 -1.22 16.40
C GLY A 64 -3.85 -1.25 17.74
N LEU A 65 -5.11 -0.79 17.75
CA LEU A 65 -5.99 -0.76 18.92
C LEU A 65 -7.16 -1.75 18.81
N VAL A 66 -7.34 -2.40 17.66
CA VAL A 66 -8.41 -3.37 17.42
C VAL A 66 -7.85 -4.76 17.65
N HIS A 67 -8.40 -5.48 18.62
CA HIS A 67 -7.92 -6.80 19.05
C HIS A 67 -8.99 -7.89 19.02
N ASP A 68 -10.22 -7.53 18.62
CA ASP A 68 -11.37 -8.42 18.54
C ASP A 68 -12.22 -8.12 17.30
N ILE A 69 -13.15 -9.02 17.02
CA ILE A 69 -14.14 -8.90 15.95
C ILE A 69 -15.51 -9.21 16.59
N PRO A 70 -16.18 -8.22 17.19
CA PRO A 70 -17.49 -8.42 17.77
C PRO A 70 -18.55 -8.67 16.67
N PRO A 71 -19.66 -9.37 17.00
CA PRO A 71 -20.77 -9.59 16.10
C PRO A 71 -21.61 -8.33 15.82
#